data_AF-A0A1E7YRW1-F1
#
_entry.id   AF-A0A1E7YRW1-F1
#
_cell.length_a   1.000
_cell.length_b   1.000
_cell.length_c   1.000
_cell.angle_alpha   90.00
_cell.angle_beta   90.00
_cell.angle_gamma   90.00
#
_symmetry.space_group_name_H-M   'P 1'
#
loop_
_entity.id
_entity.type
_entity.pdbx_description
1 polymer ?
#
loop_
_entity_poly.entity_id
_entity_poly.type
_entity_poly.pdbx_seq_one_letter_code
_entity_poly.pdbx_strand_id
1 'polypeptide(L)'
;FDPVHYGHLRALEEVREALGLPKALLIPAGSPPHRQSPWAPARHRLEMVRRAVSRYPQLEVCSFEVERDGPSYTVDTLRHLRETHGAASLSMVIGMDAFLRFDTWREWEAILDLAHLVVTGRPGWPAAEL
;
A
#
# COMPACT_ATOMS: atom_id res chain seq x y z
N PHE A 1 -4.67 -4.54 -6.35
CA PHE A 1 -4.04 -5.59 -7.18
C PHE A 1 -5.07 -6.59 -7.67
N ASP A 2 -5.89 -6.23 -8.65
CA ASP A 2 -6.96 -7.10 -9.16
C ASP A 2 -7.08 -7.00 -10.70
N PRO A 3 -6.04 -7.43 -11.45
CA PRO A 3 -4.78 -8.03 -11.00
C PRO A 3 -3.66 -6.99 -10.71
N VAL A 4 -2.50 -7.47 -10.23
CA VAL A 4 -1.26 -6.67 -10.23
C VAL A 4 -0.79 -6.44 -11.67
N HIS A 5 -0.15 -5.31 -11.94
CA HIS A 5 0.31 -4.93 -13.29
C HIS A 5 1.50 -3.97 -13.20
N TYR A 6 2.19 -3.72 -14.31
CA TYR A 6 3.41 -2.90 -14.35
C TYR A 6 3.22 -1.49 -13.81
N GLY A 7 2.06 -0.86 -14.01
CA GLY A 7 1.79 0.45 -13.40
C GLY A 7 1.93 0.45 -11.86
N HIS A 8 1.56 -0.63 -11.17
CA HIS A 8 1.76 -0.73 -9.71
C HIS A 8 3.24 -0.85 -9.36
N LEU A 9 3.95 -1.75 -10.05
CA LEU A 9 5.36 -2.05 -9.76
C LEU A 9 6.25 -0.86 -10.07
N ARG A 10 6.03 -0.21 -11.22
CA ARG A 10 6.82 0.93 -11.66
C ARG A 10 6.64 2.14 -10.75
N ALA A 11 5.40 2.46 -10.36
CA ALA A 11 5.14 3.57 -9.45
C ALA A 11 5.79 3.37 -8.09
N LEU A 12 5.71 2.15 -7.53
CA LEU A 12 6.35 1.85 -6.25
C LEU A 12 7.89 1.90 -6.34
N GLU A 13 8.45 1.38 -7.44
CA GLU A 13 9.89 1.39 -7.68
C GLU A 13 10.42 2.82 -7.86
N GLU A 14 9.71 3.67 -8.59
CA GLU A 14 10.07 5.08 -8.76
C GLU A 14 10.10 5.84 -7.42
N VAL A 15 9.10 5.59 -6.55
CA VAL A 15 9.10 6.16 -5.20
C VAL A 15 10.26 5.62 -4.36
N ARG A 16 10.52 4.31 -4.42
CA ARG A 16 11.62 3.66 -3.70
C ARG A 16 12.97 4.27 -4.12
N GLU A 17 13.21 4.42 -5.42
CA GLU A 17 14.42 5.02 -5.97
C GLU A 17 14.55 6.50 -5.59
N ALA A 18 13.49 7.29 -5.77
CA ALA A 18 13.50 8.73 -5.49
C ALA A 18 13.79 9.06 -4.02
N LEU A 19 13.34 8.20 -3.10
CA LEU A 19 13.53 8.37 -1.66
C LEU A 19 14.74 7.59 -1.12
N GLY A 20 15.48 6.88 -1.98
CA GLY A 20 16.63 6.07 -1.56
C GLY A 20 16.28 4.92 -0.60
N LEU A 21 15.07 4.38 -0.69
CA LEU A 21 14.59 3.34 0.21
C LEU A 21 15.20 1.98 -0.16
N PRO A 22 15.68 1.19 0.83
CA PRO A 22 16.33 -0.09 0.55
C PRO A 22 15.33 -1.16 0.07
N LYS A 23 14.07 -1.06 0.51
CA LYS A 23 12.99 -2.02 0.22
C LYS A 23 11.66 -1.31 0.06
N ALA A 24 10.74 -1.94 -0.65
CA ALA A 24 9.34 -1.53 -0.72
C ALA A 24 8.40 -2.73 -0.55
N LEU A 25 7.34 -2.56 0.23
CA LEU A 25 6.39 -3.63 0.54
C LEU A 25 5.08 -3.42 -0.24
N LEU A 26 4.61 -4.48 -0.89
CA LEU A 26 3.27 -4.55 -1.45
C LEU A 26 2.35 -5.26 -0.46
N ILE A 27 1.22 -4.62 -0.14
CA ILE A 27 0.25 -5.14 0.83
C ILE A 27 -1.09 -5.36 0.13
N PRO A 28 -1.40 -6.58 -0.34
CA PRO A 28 -2.71 -6.85 -0.93
C PRO A 28 -3.79 -6.81 0.14
N ALA A 29 -4.81 -5.97 -0.06
CA ALA A 29 -5.93 -5.92 0.88
C ALA A 29 -6.67 -7.26 0.97
N GLY A 30 -7.07 -7.66 2.16
CA GLY A 30 -7.95 -8.82 2.40
C GLY A 30 -9.38 -8.49 2.01
N SER A 31 -10.05 -7.75 2.90
CA SER A 31 -11.44 -7.29 2.75
C SER A 31 -11.52 -5.76 2.89
N PRO A 32 -11.34 -4.99 1.81
CA PRO A 32 -11.31 -3.53 1.89
C PRO A 32 -12.72 -2.94 2.11
N PRO A 33 -13.01 -2.24 3.22
CA PRO A 33 -14.35 -1.77 3.55
C PRO A 33 -14.81 -0.56 2.72
N HIS A 34 -13.87 0.21 2.16
CA HIS A 34 -14.15 1.47 1.45
C HIS A 34 -14.14 1.35 -0.08
N ARG A 35 -14.13 0.12 -0.62
CA ARG A 35 -14.10 -0.13 -2.08
C ARG A 35 -15.04 -1.26 -2.46
N GLN A 36 -15.43 -1.31 -3.73
CA GLN A 36 -16.12 -2.46 -4.27
C GLN A 36 -15.26 -3.72 -4.07
N SER A 37 -15.92 -4.84 -3.76
CA SER A 37 -15.26 -6.13 -3.60
C SER A 37 -14.47 -6.48 -4.86
N PRO A 38 -13.18 -6.84 -4.73
CA PRO A 38 -12.39 -7.33 -5.86
C PRO A 38 -13.04 -8.55 -6.53
N TRP A 39 -12.81 -8.69 -7.83
CA TRP A 39 -13.26 -9.84 -8.62
C TRP A 39 -12.53 -11.11 -8.20
N ALA A 40 -11.20 -11.04 -8.03
CA ALA A 40 -10.42 -12.19 -7.60
C ALA A 40 -10.38 -12.31 -6.06
N PRO A 41 -10.47 -13.56 -5.51
CA PRO A 41 -10.27 -13.82 -4.10
C PRO A 41 -8.94 -13.27 -3.58
N ALA A 42 -8.91 -12.81 -2.33
CA ALA A 42 -7.72 -12.21 -1.72
C ALA A 42 -6.47 -13.10 -1.83
N ARG A 43 -6.62 -14.41 -1.60
CA ARG A 43 -5.53 -15.40 -1.78
C ARG A 43 -4.96 -15.44 -3.20
N HIS A 44 -5.79 -15.30 -4.24
CA HIS A 44 -5.32 -15.30 -5.63
C HIS A 44 -4.59 -14.00 -5.94
N ARG A 45 -5.10 -12.87 -5.44
CA ARG A 45 -4.42 -11.57 -5.57
C ARG A 45 -3.06 -11.56 -4.88
N LEU A 46 -2.97 -12.14 -3.68
CA LEU A 46 -1.71 -12.33 -2.96
C LEU A 46 -0.71 -13.14 -3.79
N GLU A 47 -1.14 -14.28 -4.33
CA GLU A 47 -0.28 -15.13 -5.15
C GLU A 47 0.18 -14.45 -6.44
N MET A 48 -0.72 -13.71 -7.11
CA MET A 48 -0.35 -12.91 -8.27
C MET A 48 0.72 -11.87 -7.93
N VAL A 49 0.60 -11.19 -6.78
CA VAL A 49 1.59 -10.21 -6.32
C VAL A 49 2.93 -10.89 -5.99
N ARG A 50 2.93 -12.03 -5.28
CA ARG A 50 4.16 -12.81 -5.01
C ARG A 50 4.90 -13.18 -6.29
N ARG A 51 4.17 -13.63 -7.31
CA ARG A 51 4.76 -13.96 -8.63
C ARG A 51 5.27 -12.73 -9.37
N ALA A 52 4.57 -11.60 -9.26
CA ALA A 52 4.97 -10.36 -9.92
C ALA A 52 6.28 -9.80 -9.35
N VAL A 53 6.54 -10.00 -8.05
CA VAL A 53 7.72 -9.44 -7.38
C VAL A 53 8.90 -10.41 -7.24
N SER A 54 8.73 -11.70 -7.55
CA SER A 54 9.76 -12.74 -7.32
C SER A 54 11.13 -12.47 -7.97
N ARG A 55 11.16 -11.65 -9.02
CA ARG A 55 12.39 -11.25 -9.74
C ARG A 55 12.99 -9.92 -9.27
N TYR A 56 12.38 -9.25 -8.30
CA TYR A 56 12.78 -7.93 -7.82
C TYR A 56 13.14 -8.02 -6.33
N PRO A 57 14.42 -8.24 -5.98
CA PRO A 57 14.82 -8.47 -4.58
C PRO A 57 14.59 -7.27 -3.64
N GLN A 58 14.33 -6.08 -4.19
CA GLN A 58 13.98 -4.87 -3.45
C GLN A 58 12.49 -4.79 -3.10
N LEU A 59 11.65 -5.63 -3.71
CA LEU A 59 10.21 -5.65 -3.52
C LEU A 59 9.78 -6.87 -2.70
N GLU A 60 9.03 -6.62 -1.64
CA GLU A 60 8.51 -7.65 -0.74
C GLU A 60 6.99 -7.65 -0.71
N VAL A 61 6.38 -8.73 -0.23
CA VAL A 61 4.93 -8.86 -0.10
C VAL A 61 4.57 -9.12 1.36
N CYS A 62 3.68 -8.28 1.91
CA CYS A 62 3.09 -8.51 3.21
C CYS A 62 1.71 -9.19 3.03
N SER A 63 1.53 -10.37 3.62
CA SER A 63 0.25 -11.11 3.57
C SER A 63 -0.70 -10.79 4.73
N PHE A 64 -0.29 -9.93 5.68
CA PHE A 64 -1.02 -9.63 6.92
C PHE A 64 -2.51 -9.35 6.69
N GLU A 65 -2.84 -8.44 5.77
CA GLU A 65 -4.23 -8.07 5.51
C GLU A 65 -5.06 -9.21 4.90
N VAL A 66 -4.44 -10.14 4.17
CA VAL A 66 -5.11 -11.30 3.55
C VAL A 66 -5.32 -12.44 4.53
N GLU A 67 -4.40 -12.59 5.49
CA GLU A 67 -4.42 -13.67 6.49
C GLU A 67 -5.29 -13.33 7.71
N ARG A 68 -5.53 -12.05 7.96
CA ARG A 68 -6.39 -11.58 9.05
C ARG A 68 -7.88 -11.61 8.65
N ASP A 69 -8.72 -12.04 9.59
CA ASP A 69 -10.17 -11.95 9.46
C ASP A 69 -10.71 -10.50 9.59
N GLY A 70 -11.81 -10.24 8.91
CA GLY A 70 -12.52 -8.96 8.99
C GLY A 70 -11.99 -7.88 8.04
N PRO A 71 -12.48 -6.64 8.16
CA PRO A 71 -12.14 -5.55 7.25
C PRO A 71 -10.68 -5.13 7.38
N SER A 72 -10.05 -4.86 6.24
CA SER A 72 -8.68 -4.35 6.14
C SER A 72 -8.67 -2.83 6.26
N TYR A 73 -8.15 -2.32 7.38
CA TYR A 73 -7.96 -0.90 7.61
C TYR A 73 -6.48 -0.58 7.70
N THR A 74 -6.05 0.47 7.00
CA THR A 74 -4.65 0.89 6.95
C THR A 74 -4.03 1.13 8.32
N VAL A 75 -4.78 1.71 9.27
CA VAL A 75 -4.28 1.94 10.64
C VAL A 75 -3.89 0.63 11.33
N ASP A 76 -4.61 -0.47 11.12
CA ASP A 76 -4.28 -1.78 11.70
C ASP A 76 -3.00 -2.33 11.07
N THR A 77 -2.87 -2.19 9.75
CA THR A 77 -1.68 -2.60 9.01
C THR A 77 -0.44 -1.84 9.47
N LEU A 78 -0.55 -0.52 9.65
CA LEU A 78 0.58 0.29 10.10
C LEU A 78 0.96 0.01 11.56
N ARG A 79 -0.01 -0.25 12.45
CA ARG A 79 0.27 -0.72 13.81
C ARG A 79 1.03 -2.05 13.80
N HIS A 80 0.57 -3.01 13.01
CA HIS A 80 1.28 -4.29 12.83
C HIS A 80 2.71 -4.11 12.28
N LEU A 81 2.89 -3.23 11.29
CA LEU A 81 4.22 -2.93 10.75
C LEU A 81 5.13 -2.24 11.79
N ARG A 82 4.58 -1.42 12.69
CA ARG A 82 5.35 -0.84 13.80
C ARG A 82 5.79 -1.86 14.82
N GLU A 83 4.94 -2.84 15.12
CA GLU A 83 5.30 -3.96 16.00
C GLU A 83 6.40 -4.84 15.39
N THR A 84 6.36 -5.07 14.08
CA THR A 84 7.27 -5.98 13.39
C THR A 84 8.59 -5.33 12.93
N HIS A 85 8.57 -4.04 12.60
CA HIS A 85 9.75 -3.29 12.12
C HIS A 85 10.29 -2.25 13.11
N GLY A 86 9.64 -2.08 14.26
CA GLY A 86 10.08 -1.20 15.34
C GLY A 86 10.19 0.27 14.92
N ALA A 87 11.36 0.86 15.22
CA ALA A 87 11.64 2.28 15.01
C ALA A 87 11.96 2.66 13.55
N ALA A 88 11.94 1.70 12.60
CA ALA A 88 12.21 1.99 11.20
C ALA A 88 11.20 2.99 10.61
N SER A 89 11.64 3.99 9.86
CA SER A 89 10.72 4.93 9.20
C SER A 89 9.84 4.22 8.18
N LEU A 90 8.52 4.37 8.31
CA LEU A 90 7.55 3.84 7.36
C LEU A 90 7.10 4.96 6.43
N SER A 91 7.13 4.71 5.12
CA SER A 91 6.59 5.60 4.09
C SER A 91 5.41 4.90 3.41
N MET A 92 4.20 5.43 3.59
CA MET A 92 3.00 4.91 2.96
C MET A 92 2.78 5.61 1.62
N VAL A 93 2.85 4.84 0.53
CA VAL A 93 2.63 5.35 -0.82
C VAL A 93 1.15 5.26 -1.18
N ILE A 94 0.54 6.39 -1.53
CA ILE A 94 -0.85 6.48 -2.00
C ILE A 94 -0.95 7.31 -3.28
N GLY A 95 -1.98 7.06 -4.08
CA GLY A 95 -2.33 7.91 -5.22
C GLY A 95 -3.10 9.15 -4.79
N MET A 96 -3.05 10.21 -5.60
CA MET A 96 -3.82 11.44 -5.37
C MET A 96 -5.32 11.19 -5.18
N ASP A 97 -5.92 10.25 -5.91
CA ASP A 97 -7.33 9.87 -5.79
C ASP A 97 -7.71 9.24 -4.44
N ALA A 98 -6.74 8.60 -3.78
CA ALA A 98 -6.89 8.09 -2.43
C ALA A 98 -6.66 9.20 -1.40
N PHE A 99 -5.65 10.06 -1.63
CA PHE A 99 -5.30 11.17 -0.75
C PHE A 99 -6.46 12.17 -0.58
N LEU A 100 -7.18 12.49 -1.65
CA LEU A 100 -8.34 13.40 -1.60
C LEU A 100 -9.52 12.92 -0.74
N ARG A 101 -9.49 11.68 -0.28
CA ARG A 101 -10.47 11.11 0.67
C ARG A 101 -9.79 10.51 1.89
N PHE A 102 -8.55 10.91 2.16
CA PHE A 102 -7.75 10.34 3.23
C PHE A 102 -8.36 10.64 4.61
N ASP A 103 -8.96 11.82 4.77
CA ASP A 103 -9.71 12.25 5.94
C ASP A 103 -10.93 11.37 6.27
N THR A 104 -11.41 10.58 5.31
CA THR A 104 -12.50 9.62 5.54
C THR A 104 -12.01 8.24 5.99
N TRP A 105 -10.70 8.02 6.09
CA TRP A 105 -10.15 6.73 6.51
C TRP A 105 -10.28 6.56 8.03
N ARG A 106 -10.45 5.31 8.46
CA ARG A 106 -10.56 5.01 9.89
C ARG A 106 -9.28 5.43 10.62
N GLU A 107 -9.42 6.32 11.60
CA GLU A 107 -8.32 6.86 12.40
C GLU A 107 -7.22 7.52 11.53
N TRP A 108 -7.61 8.31 10.53
CA TRP A 108 -6.66 8.93 9.59
C TRP A 108 -5.58 9.79 10.26
N GLU A 109 -5.87 10.45 11.38
CA GLU A 109 -4.87 11.22 12.13
C GLU A 109 -3.79 10.29 12.71
N ALA A 110 -4.17 9.15 13.27
CA ALA A 110 -3.23 8.17 13.80
C ALA A 110 -2.34 7.57 12.70
N ILE A 111 -2.80 7.53 11.45
CA ILE A 111 -1.96 7.10 10.32
C ILE A 111 -0.76 8.04 10.14
N LEU A 112 -0.93 9.35 10.38
CA LEU A 112 0.15 10.34 10.27
C LEU A 112 1.20 10.17 11.38
N ASP A 113 0.81 9.67 12.55
CA ASP A 113 1.74 9.30 13.62
C ASP A 113 2.49 7.99 13.31
N LEU A 114 1.89 7.10 12.53
CA LEU A 114 2.42 5.77 12.25
C LEU A 114 3.31 5.75 10.99
N ALA A 115 3.13 6.63 10.02
CA ALA A 115 3.89 6.65 8.78
C ALA A 115 3.92 8.02 8.10
N HIS A 116 4.97 8.28 7.32
CA HIS A 116 5.00 9.41 6.39
C HIS A 116 4.12 9.10 5.17
N LEU A 117 3.33 10.08 4.73
CA LEU A 117 2.57 9.96 3.49
C LEU A 117 3.42 10.36 2.29
N VAL A 118 3.44 9.49 1.27
CA VAL A 118 4.03 9.77 -0.04
C VAL A 118 2.91 9.75 -1.07
N VAL A 119 2.52 10.92 -1.56
CA VAL A 119 1.42 11.06 -2.52
C VAL A 119 1.97 11.08 -3.94
N THR A 120 1.49 10.16 -4.76
CA THR A 120 1.87 10.05 -6.17
C THR A 120 0.79 10.67 -7.07
N GLY A 121 1.23 11.51 -7.99
CA GLY A 121 0.37 12.03 -9.06
C GLY A 121 0.05 10.96 -10.09
N ARG A 122 -1.11 11.07 -10.73
CA ARG A 122 -1.50 10.21 -11.86
C ARG A 122 -2.03 11.10 -12.98
N PRO A 123 -1.89 10.75 -14.28
CA PRO A 123 -2.58 11.48 -15.34
C PRO A 123 -4.09 11.63 -15.02
N GLY A 124 -4.58 12.87 -14.99
CA GLY A 124 -5.93 13.23 -14.53
C GLY A 124 -6.06 13.67 -13.07
N TRP A 125 -4.99 13.51 -12.26
CA TRP A 125 -4.89 13.94 -10.86
C TRP A 125 -3.46 14.42 -10.56
N PRO A 126 -3.05 15.60 -11.07
CA PRO A 126 -1.69 16.11 -10.87
C PRO A 126 -1.45 16.50 -9.41
N ALA A 127 -0.26 16.18 -8.89
CA ALA A 127 0.16 16.57 -7.53
C ALA A 127 0.67 18.01 -7.45
N ALA A 128 1.02 18.62 -8.59
CA ALA A 128 1.65 19.94 -8.68
C ALA A 128 0.67 21.13 -8.53
N GLU A 129 -0.61 20.87 -8.24
CA GLU A 129 -1.65 21.90 -8.09
C GLU A 129 -2.11 22.12 -6.63
N LEU A 130 -1.46 21.48 -5.65
CA LEU A 130 -1.64 21.71 -4.21
C LEU A 130 -0.61 22.73 -3.69
#